data_AF-A0AAV4JYN3-F1
#
_entry.id   AF-A0AAV4JYN3-F1
#
_cell.length_a   1.000
_cell.length_b   1.000
_cell.length_c   1.000
_cell.angle_alpha   90.00
_cell.angle_beta   90.00
_cell.angle_gamma   90.00
#
_symmetry.space_group_name_H-M   'P 1'
#
loop_
_entity.id
_entity.type
_entity.pdbx_description
1 polymer ?
#
loop_
_entity_poly.entity_id
_entity_poly.type
_entity_poly.pdbx_seq_one_letter_code
_entity_poly.pdbx_strand_id
1 'polypeptide(L)'
;MSYTFFQYEAQLRQDRIPAQVTNFIGGGVAGVLSWLIIMPFDVVKSKIQADPAGNIYKGFWDCTRQLYSTGGAKVFFLGFVPMAVRAFPVNAVTLMVYSEVLGHLNGETSIG
;
A
#
# COMPACT_ATOMS: atom_id res chain seq x y z
N MET A 1 -11.59 21.15 -28.68
CA MET A 1 -12.86 20.39 -28.64
C MET A 1 -12.67 18.89 -28.43
N SER A 2 -11.44 18.35 -28.39
CA SER A 2 -11.20 16.92 -28.09
C SER A 2 -11.03 16.61 -26.59
N TYR A 3 -10.52 17.54 -25.77
CA TYR A 3 -10.30 17.31 -24.34
C TYR A 3 -11.61 17.16 -23.54
N THR A 4 -12.64 17.94 -23.88
CA THR A 4 -13.97 17.83 -23.27
C THR A 4 -14.67 16.52 -23.63
N PHE A 5 -14.43 15.98 -24.82
CA PHE A 5 -14.98 14.70 -25.25
C PHE A 5 -14.31 13.52 -24.52
N PHE A 6 -12.99 13.58 -24.32
CA PHE A 6 -12.26 12.57 -23.52
C PHE A 6 -12.61 12.63 -22.03
N GLN A 7 -12.81 13.83 -21.47
CA GLN A 7 -13.31 14.02 -20.10
C GLN A 7 -14.73 13.46 -19.93
N TYR A 8 -15.60 13.66 -20.93
CA TYR A 8 -16.96 13.13 -20.94
C TYR A 8 -17.00 11.60 -21.01
N GLU A 9 -16.18 10.96 -21.86
CA GLU A 9 -16.09 9.49 -21.88
C GLU A 9 -15.45 8.92 -20.60
N ALA A 10 -14.49 9.63 -20.00
CA ALA A 10 -13.93 9.27 -18.70
C ALA A 10 -14.98 9.38 -17.57
N GLN A 11 -15.85 10.39 -17.60
CA GLN A 11 -16.96 10.53 -16.66
C GLN A 11 -18.04 9.46 -16.87
N LEU A 12 -18.40 9.11 -18.11
CA LEU A 12 -19.36 8.02 -18.38
C LEU A 12 -18.81 6.63 -18.03
N ARG A 13 -17.48 6.44 -18.03
CA ARG A 13 -16.82 5.24 -17.48
C ARG A 13 -16.78 5.25 -15.96
N GLN A 14 -16.58 6.41 -15.35
CA GLN A 14 -16.62 6.62 -13.89
C GLN A 14 -18.04 6.39 -13.34
N ASP A 15 -19.10 6.74 -14.08
CA ASP A 15 -20.49 6.51 -13.65
C ASP A 15 -20.92 5.03 -13.67
N ARG A 16 -20.13 4.15 -14.30
CA ARG A 16 -20.43 2.70 -14.35
C ARG A 16 -19.81 1.91 -13.18
N ILE A 17 -18.91 2.52 -12.41
CA ILE A 17 -18.17 1.91 -11.30
C ILE A 17 -18.33 2.85 -10.10
N PRO A 18 -18.79 2.39 -8.92
CA PRO A 18 -19.02 3.29 -7.80
C PRO A 18 -17.77 4.12 -7.52
N ALA A 19 -17.88 5.45 -7.37
CA ALA A 19 -16.73 6.33 -7.14
C ALA A 19 -15.87 5.88 -5.94
N GLN A 20 -16.50 5.21 -4.97
CA GLN A 20 -15.85 4.58 -3.82
C GLN A 20 -14.87 3.48 -4.27
N VAL A 21 -15.25 2.64 -5.24
CA VAL A 21 -14.43 1.55 -5.78
C VAL A 21 -13.27 2.11 -6.59
N THR A 22 -13.49 3.14 -7.41
CA THR A 22 -12.39 3.79 -8.15
C THR A 22 -11.38 4.42 -7.20
N ASN A 23 -11.84 5.15 -6.17
CA ASN A 23 -10.94 5.75 -5.18
C ASN A 23 -10.24 4.70 -4.34
N PHE A 24 -10.90 3.59 -4.01
CA PHE A 24 -10.32 2.48 -3.27
C PHE A 24 -9.21 1.79 -4.06
N ILE A 25 -9.46 1.46 -5.33
CA ILE A 25 -8.46 0.81 -6.20
C ILE A 25 -7.33 1.78 -6.53
N GLY A 26 -7.65 3.02 -6.92
CA GLY A 26 -6.67 4.04 -7.23
C GLY A 26 -5.77 4.37 -6.03
N GLY A 27 -6.36 4.54 -4.85
CA GLY A 27 -5.64 4.75 -3.59
C GLY A 27 -4.82 3.54 -3.17
N GLY A 28 -5.35 2.32 -3.36
CA GLY A 28 -4.63 1.07 -3.10
C GLY A 28 -3.39 0.92 -3.99
N VAL A 29 -3.53 1.16 -5.29
CA VAL A 29 -2.40 1.08 -6.25
C VAL A 29 -1.36 2.16 -5.96
N ALA A 30 -1.78 3.40 -5.71
CA ALA A 30 -0.88 4.48 -5.34
C ALA A 30 -0.16 4.20 -4.01
N GLY A 31 -0.86 3.60 -3.04
CA GLY A 31 -0.30 3.15 -1.76
C GLY A 31 0.75 2.05 -1.93
N VAL A 32 0.49 1.06 -2.78
CA VAL A 32 1.46 -0.01 -3.06
C VAL A 32 2.69 0.54 -3.78
N LEU A 33 2.51 1.42 -4.77
CA LEU A 33 3.63 2.02 -5.50
C LEU A 33 4.52 2.89 -4.60
N SER A 34 3.92 3.69 -3.72
CA SER A 34 4.68 4.47 -2.74
C SER A 34 5.44 3.58 -1.77
N TRP A 35 4.85 2.47 -1.33
CA TRP A 35 5.54 1.49 -0.49
C TRP A 35 6.69 0.77 -1.20
N LEU A 36 6.57 0.44 -2.48
CA LEU A 36 7.66 -0.18 -3.24
C LEU A 36 8.92 0.71 -3.30
N ILE A 37 8.75 2.03 -3.33
CA ILE A 37 9.87 2.98 -3.33
C ILE A 37 10.50 3.11 -1.94
N ILE A 38 9.70 3.06 -0.88
CA ILE A 38 10.15 3.26 0.52
C ILE A 38 10.77 1.99 1.10
N MET A 39 10.27 0.82 0.72
CA MET A 39 10.71 -0.51 1.16
C MET A 39 12.23 -0.73 1.27
N PRO A 40 13.07 -0.39 0.26
CA PRO A 40 14.51 -0.56 0.39
C PRO A 40 15.11 0.26 1.53
N PHE A 41 14.57 1.44 1.83
CA PHE A 41 15.03 2.27 2.95
C PHE A 41 14.62 1.68 4.30
N ASP A 42 13.40 1.15 4.40
CA ASP A 42 12.91 0.53 5.63
C ASP A 42 13.70 -0.73 5.97
N VAL A 43 14.00 -1.59 4.98
CA VAL A 43 14.81 -2.80 5.18
C VAL A 43 16.21 -2.47 5.69
N VAL A 44 16.89 -1.48 5.09
CA VAL A 44 18.23 -1.07 5.53
C VAL A 44 18.19 -0.51 6.94
N LYS A 45 17.20 0.32 7.27
CA LYS A 45 17.02 0.85 8.64
C LYS A 45 16.78 -0.28 9.65
N SER A 46 15.87 -1.21 9.36
CA SER A 46 15.58 -2.33 10.29
C SER A 46 16.79 -3.21 10.51
N LYS A 47 17.65 -3.43 9.49
CA LYS A 47 18.89 -4.21 9.63
C LYS A 47 19.94 -3.50 10.49
N ILE A 48 20.08 -2.19 10.34
CA ILE A 48 20.98 -1.39 11.19
C ILE A 48 20.46 -1.34 12.62
N GLN A 49 19.15 -1.18 12.83
CA GLN A 49 18.53 -1.20 14.16
C GLN A 49 18.63 -2.58 14.83
N ALA A 50 18.68 -3.66 14.05
CA ALA A 50 18.89 -5.02 14.55
C ALA A 50 20.36 -5.29 14.95
N ASP A 51 21.30 -4.42 14.60
CA ASP A 51 22.71 -4.47 15.03
C ASP A 51 23.07 -3.24 15.90
N PRO A 52 22.55 -3.17 17.14
CA PRO A 52 22.81 -2.05 18.04
C PRO A 52 24.28 -1.96 18.48
N ALA A 53 25.05 -3.03 18.33
CA ALA A 53 26.49 -3.03 18.62
C ALA A 53 27.33 -2.46 17.45
N GLY A 54 26.75 -2.30 16.25
CA GLY A 54 27.42 -1.77 15.08
C GLY A 54 28.59 -2.64 14.58
N ASN A 55 28.59 -3.93 14.93
CA ASN A 55 29.70 -4.85 14.61
C ASN A 55 29.60 -5.40 13.18
N ILE A 56 28.38 -5.46 12.64
CA ILE A 56 28.05 -6.06 11.35
C ILE A 56 27.90 -4.97 10.28
N TYR A 57 27.27 -3.85 10.64
CA TYR A 57 27.01 -2.74 9.70
C TYR A 57 27.64 -1.43 10.19
N LYS A 58 28.63 -0.91 9.47
CA LYS A 58 29.30 0.36 9.82
C LYS A 58 28.51 1.62 9.44
N GLY A 59 27.41 1.45 8.71
CA GLY A 59 26.53 2.55 8.29
C GLY A 59 25.55 2.15 7.20
N PHE A 60 24.77 3.13 6.74
CA PHE A 60 23.71 2.92 5.73
C PHE A 60 24.27 2.31 4.44
N TRP A 61 25.30 2.92 3.85
CA TRP A 61 25.88 2.46 2.59
C TRP A 61 26.56 1.09 2.67
N ASP A 62 27.18 0.79 3.80
CA ASP A 62 27.83 -0.50 4.05
C ASP A 62 26.79 -1.63 4.14
N CYS A 63 25.70 -1.38 4.88
CA CYS A 63 24.55 -2.28 4.93
C CYS A 63 23.95 -2.49 3.55
N THR A 64 23.69 -1.43 2.77
CA THR A 64 23.07 -1.56 1.43
C THR A 64 23.94 -2.37 0.48
N ARG A 65 25.28 -2.14 0.48
CA ARG A 65 26.23 -2.88 -0.35
C ARG A 65 26.31 -4.35 0.05
N GLN A 66 26.39 -4.63 1.34
CA GLN A 66 26.48 -5.99 1.86
C GLN A 66 25.17 -6.77 1.61
N LEU A 67 24.02 -6.12 1.76
CA LEU A 67 22.71 -6.69 1.46
C LEU A 67 22.56 -7.02 -0.03
N TYR A 68 23.01 -6.11 -0.91
CA TYR A 68 23.06 -6.36 -2.35
C TYR A 68 24.01 -7.51 -2.72
N SER A 69 25.17 -7.61 -2.06
CA SER A 69 26.11 -8.73 -2.24
C SER A 69 25.57 -10.08 -1.77
N THR A 70 24.67 -10.09 -0.79
CA THR A 70 24.16 -11.33 -0.18
C THR A 70 23.07 -11.99 -1.01
N GLY A 71 22.19 -11.22 -1.63
CA GLY A 71 21.06 -11.77 -2.42
C GLY A 71 20.47 -10.82 -3.46
N GLY A 72 21.18 -9.74 -3.79
CA GLY A 72 20.76 -8.76 -4.79
C GLY A 72 19.51 -7.97 -4.41
N ALA A 73 18.85 -7.42 -5.42
CA ALA A 73 17.66 -6.58 -5.25
C ALA A 73 16.47 -7.29 -4.58
N LYS A 74 16.40 -8.62 -4.64
CA LYS A 74 15.28 -9.40 -4.06
C LYS A 74 15.24 -9.32 -2.53
N VAL A 75 16.38 -9.13 -1.87
CA VAL A 75 16.46 -9.05 -0.40
C VAL A 75 15.71 -7.83 0.14
N PHE A 76 15.63 -6.74 -0.64
CA PHE A 76 14.88 -5.53 -0.29
C PHE A 76 13.36 -5.72 -0.39
N PHE A 77 12.88 -6.76 -1.10
CA PHE A 77 11.45 -7.06 -1.26
C PHE A 77 11.00 -8.28 -0.44
N LEU A 78 11.89 -8.98 0.27
CA LEU A 78 11.53 -10.13 1.09
C LEU A 78 10.54 -9.77 2.24
N GLY A 79 10.47 -8.50 2.63
CA GLY A 79 9.51 -7.97 3.60
C GLY A 79 8.11 -7.69 3.03
N PHE A 80 7.89 -7.84 1.73
CA PHE A 80 6.61 -7.54 1.10
C PHE A 80 5.52 -8.52 1.52
N VAL A 81 5.87 -9.79 1.73
CA VAL A 81 4.94 -10.83 2.18
C VAL A 81 4.35 -10.51 3.56
N PRO A 82 5.13 -10.24 4.63
CA PRO A 82 4.55 -9.88 5.93
C PRO A 82 3.76 -8.56 5.88
N MET A 83 4.14 -7.62 5.01
CA MET A 83 3.37 -6.41 4.75
C MET A 83 2.02 -6.68 4.06
N ALA A 84 1.99 -7.56 3.07
CA ALA A 84 0.76 -7.96 2.40
C ALA A 84 -0.18 -8.72 3.37
N VAL A 85 0.40 -9.60 4.21
CA VAL A 85 -0.33 -10.31 5.26
C VAL A 85 -0.88 -9.33 6.30
N ARG A 86 -0.15 -8.29 6.71
CA ARG A 86 -0.68 -7.24 7.61
C ARG A 86 -1.75 -6.38 6.95
N ALA A 87 -1.63 -6.12 5.65
CA ALA A 87 -2.53 -5.23 4.93
C ALA A 87 -3.92 -5.87 4.74
N PHE A 88 -3.97 -7.20 4.68
CA PHE A 88 -5.21 -7.93 4.49
C PHE A 88 -6.23 -7.72 5.64
N PRO A 89 -5.88 -7.89 6.93
CA PRO A 89 -6.77 -7.55 8.04
C PRO A 89 -7.15 -6.07 8.07
N VAL A 90 -6.19 -5.17 7.85
CA VAL A 90 -6.43 -3.72 7.90
C VAL A 90 -7.44 -3.30 6.84
N ASN A 91 -7.28 -3.79 5.61
CA ASN A 91 -8.21 -3.50 4.53
C ASN A 91 -9.57 -4.17 4.75
N ALA A 92 -9.61 -5.40 5.30
CA ALA A 92 -10.85 -6.09 5.64
C ALA A 92 -11.67 -5.34 6.71
N VAL A 93 -11.02 -4.91 7.79
CA VAL A 93 -11.67 -4.12 8.86
C VAL A 93 -12.14 -2.77 8.31
N THR A 94 -11.34 -2.11 7.47
CA THR A 94 -11.72 -0.83 6.85
C THR A 94 -13.00 -0.97 6.01
N LEU A 95 -13.09 -2.03 5.20
CA LEU A 95 -14.29 -2.30 4.40
C LEU A 95 -15.50 -2.66 5.27
N MET A 96 -15.30 -3.45 6.33
CA MET A 96 -16.37 -3.80 7.27
C MET A 96 -16.94 -2.56 7.97
N VAL A 97 -16.07 -1.70 8.52
CA VAL A 97 -16.49 -0.45 9.15
C VAL A 97 -17.17 0.46 8.13
N TYR A 98 -16.65 0.50 6.91
CA TYR A 98 -17.24 1.30 5.84
C TYR A 98 -18.69 0.86 5.51
N SER A 99 -18.93 -0.45 5.35
CA SER A 99 -20.28 -0.97 5.07
C SER A 99 -21.25 -0.72 6.22
N GLU A 100 -20.80 -0.88 7.46
CA GLU A 100 -21.62 -0.65 8.66
C GLU A 100 -22.00 0.82 8.84
N VAL A 101 -21.03 1.73 8.67
CA VAL A 101 -21.25 3.17 8.79
C VAL A 101 -22.13 3.67 7.64
N LEU A 102 -21.91 3.19 6.42
CA LEU A 102 -22.75 3.56 5.28
C LEU A 102 -24.19 3.05 5.45
N GLY A 103 -24.37 1.84 5.99
CA GLY A 103 -25.70 1.30 6.32
C GLY A 103 -26.45 2.14 7.36
N HIS A 104 -25.76 2.57 8.42
CA HIS A 104 -26.33 3.47 9.43
C HIS A 104 -26.69 4.85 8.87
N LEU A 105 -25.85 5.41 8.00
CA LEU A 105 -26.08 6.72 7.39
C LEU A 105 -27.19 6.69 6.32
N ASN A 106 -27.36 5.57 5.61
CA ASN A 106 -28.44 5.39 4.63
C ASN A 106 -29.79 5.00 5.25
N GLY A 107 -29.86 4.74 6.56
CA GLY A 107 -31.11 4.42 7.25
C GLY A 107 -31.64 3.00 6.99
N GLU A 108 -30.82 2.10 6.45
CA GLU A 108 -31.19 0.70 6.21
C GLU A 108 -30.88 -0.19 7.43
N THR A 109 -31.39 0.19 8.61
CA THR A 109 -31.63 -0.78 9.70
C THR A 109 -33.07 -1.25 9.59
N SER A 110 -33.33 -2.21 8.72
CA SER A 110 -34.50 -3.08 8.85
C SER A 110 -34.03 -4.52 8.85
N ILE A 111 -33.67 -5.02 10.04
CA ILE A 111 -34.38 -6.11 10.72
C ILE A 111 -33.73 -6.37 12.08
N GLY A 112 -34.57 -6.27 13.12
CA GLY A 112 -34.26 -6.39 14.53
C GLY A 112 -35.29 -5.60 15.32
#